data_AF-A0A431HR58-F1
#
_entry.id   AF-A0A431HR58-F1
#
_cell.length_a   1.000
_cell.length_b   1.000
_cell.length_c   1.000
_cell.angle_alpha   90.00
_cell.angle_beta   90.00
_cell.angle_gamma   90.00
#
_symmetry.space_group_name_H-M   'P 1'
#
loop_
_entity.id
_entity.type
_entity.pdbx_description
1 polymer ?
#
loop_
_entity_poly.entity_id
_entity_poly.type
_entity_poly.pdbx_seq_one_letter_code
_entity_poly.pdbx_strand_id
1 'polypeptide(L)'
;MERKRGKLQWDFPRNITSMRLMTQLGADYGLPASTCLAGTDIQEKALADPAVVVSGAQELRLIHNLVEHLGHIPGLGIEAGKRYHFTTFGALGLAIVCSPNMLSALDISMRYFHLTFALTHFRVEETGSEIHVVMDDSGLPEAVRSFIVERDSAALINVQRELYSSRPVLMGLQLSYPEPPDVSAHEAFYRIRPVFGCASNLAVLDVATLMAPLPQANELALGAAEEQCRHCSIITSPEAGLRQLYGNIWRVMSPRCRIWTASRPLSA
;
A
#
# COMPACT_ATOMS: atom_id res chain seq x y z
N MET A 1 -13.32 -18.81 -25.82
CA MET A 1 -12.41 -19.33 -24.78
C MET A 1 -12.54 -18.42 -23.56
N GLU A 2 -13.48 -18.74 -22.69
CA GLU A 2 -13.73 -18.03 -21.43
C GLU A 2 -12.49 -18.19 -20.54
N ARG A 3 -11.65 -17.15 -20.43
CA ARG A 3 -10.64 -17.11 -19.36
C ARG A 3 -11.42 -17.11 -18.06
N LYS A 4 -11.33 -18.21 -17.29
CA LYS A 4 -11.82 -18.28 -15.91
C LYS A 4 -11.38 -16.99 -15.21
N ARG A 5 -12.35 -16.13 -14.86
CA ARG A 5 -12.14 -14.92 -14.05
C ARG A 5 -11.62 -15.42 -12.70
N GLY A 6 -10.30 -15.51 -12.56
CA GLY A 6 -9.66 -15.77 -11.28
C GLY A 6 -10.16 -14.70 -10.31
N LYS A 7 -10.51 -15.10 -9.08
CA LYS A 7 -10.89 -14.17 -8.01
C LYS A 7 -9.88 -13.02 -8.01
N LEU A 8 -10.35 -11.79 -8.24
CA LEU A 8 -9.50 -10.61 -8.28
C LEU A 8 -8.86 -10.48 -6.89
N GLN A 9 -7.54 -10.61 -6.83
CA GLN A 9 -6.80 -10.75 -5.57
C GLN A 9 -6.92 -9.50 -4.67
N TRP A 10 -7.33 -8.38 -5.26
CA TRP A 10 -7.57 -7.10 -4.59
C TRP A 10 -9.03 -6.88 -4.19
N ASP A 11 -10.00 -7.71 -4.58
CA ASP A 11 -11.42 -7.47 -4.27
C ASP A 11 -11.82 -8.17 -2.96
N PHE A 12 -11.46 -7.54 -1.85
CA PHE A 12 -11.79 -7.98 -0.49
C PHE A 12 -12.47 -6.86 0.30
N PRO A 13 -13.35 -7.22 1.27
CA PRO A 13 -14.00 -6.25 2.15
C PRO A 13 -12.97 -5.41 2.91
N ARG A 14 -13.16 -4.09 2.92
CA ARG A 14 -12.24 -3.11 3.54
C ARG A 14 -13.01 -1.94 4.14
N ASN A 15 -12.36 -1.21 5.04
CA ASN A 15 -12.93 -0.02 5.63
C ASN A 15 -13.16 1.09 4.57
N ILE A 16 -14.24 1.88 4.71
CA ILE A 16 -14.58 2.98 3.79
C ILE A 16 -13.54 4.12 3.74
N THR A 17 -12.58 4.15 4.66
CA THR A 17 -11.58 5.23 4.80
C THR A 17 -10.90 5.61 3.48
N SER A 18 -10.50 4.64 2.65
CA SER A 18 -9.89 4.93 1.34
C SER A 18 -10.83 5.74 0.42
N MET A 19 -12.10 5.33 0.32
CA MET A 19 -13.10 6.04 -0.48
C MET A 19 -13.33 7.47 0.04
N ARG A 20 -13.26 7.68 1.36
CA ARG A 20 -13.33 9.02 1.96
C ARG A 20 -12.14 9.88 1.53
N LEU A 21 -10.92 9.37 1.63
CA LEU A 21 -9.70 10.10 1.22
C LEU A 21 -9.74 10.47 -0.26
N MET A 22 -10.18 9.56 -1.11
CA MET A 22 -10.27 9.80 -2.56
C MET A 22 -11.43 10.74 -2.93
N THR A 23 -12.55 10.71 -2.21
CA THR A 23 -13.62 11.70 -2.39
C THR A 23 -13.14 13.09 -1.99
N GLN A 24 -12.37 13.21 -0.91
CA GLN A 24 -11.75 14.47 -0.50
C GLN A 24 -10.74 14.98 -1.52
N LEU A 25 -9.92 14.09 -2.11
CA LEU A 25 -9.07 14.44 -3.24
C LEU A 25 -9.89 15.02 -4.39
N GLY A 26 -10.99 14.36 -4.80
CA GLY A 26 -11.87 14.89 -5.84
C GLY A 26 -12.40 16.29 -5.50
N ALA A 27 -12.85 16.50 -4.26
CA ALA A 27 -13.34 17.79 -3.78
C ALA A 27 -12.27 18.89 -3.83
N ASP A 28 -11.03 18.59 -3.49
CA ASP A 28 -9.91 19.54 -3.55
C ASP A 28 -9.61 20.02 -4.98
N TYR A 29 -10.00 19.23 -5.98
CA TYR A 29 -9.96 19.57 -7.41
C TYR A 29 -11.33 20.00 -7.99
N GLY A 30 -12.31 20.30 -7.12
CA GLY A 30 -13.62 20.82 -7.53
C GLY A 30 -14.62 19.78 -8.03
N LEU A 31 -14.33 18.48 -7.89
CA LEU A 31 -15.26 17.41 -8.27
C LEU A 31 -16.27 17.14 -7.14
N PRO A 32 -17.59 17.21 -7.39
CA PRO A 32 -18.59 16.91 -6.37
C PRO A 32 -18.50 15.45 -5.88
N ALA A 33 -18.83 15.24 -4.61
CA ALA A 33 -18.86 13.90 -4.02
C ALA A 33 -19.83 12.95 -4.76
N SER A 34 -20.97 13.47 -5.23
CA SER A 34 -21.92 12.71 -6.05
C SER A 34 -21.30 12.16 -7.35
N THR A 35 -20.41 12.93 -7.99
CA THR A 35 -19.67 12.48 -9.18
C THR A 35 -18.60 11.45 -8.80
N CYS A 36 -17.89 11.67 -7.70
CA CYS A 36 -16.91 10.70 -7.19
C CYS A 36 -17.57 9.33 -6.88
N LEU A 37 -18.75 9.34 -6.28
CA LEU A 37 -19.47 8.14 -5.82
C LEU A 37 -20.43 7.55 -6.86
N ALA A 38 -20.48 8.10 -8.07
CA ALA A 38 -21.39 7.63 -9.12
C ALA A 38 -21.15 6.13 -9.42
N GLY A 39 -22.20 5.31 -9.28
CA GLY A 39 -22.16 3.88 -9.56
C GLY A 39 -21.41 3.03 -8.53
N THR A 40 -21.02 3.58 -7.37
CA THR A 40 -20.36 2.82 -6.29
C THR A 40 -21.35 2.20 -5.30
N ASP A 41 -22.64 2.52 -5.41
CA ASP A 41 -23.69 2.19 -4.43
C ASP A 41 -23.43 2.70 -3.00
N ILE A 42 -22.56 3.70 -2.84
CA ILE A 42 -22.24 4.34 -1.56
C ILE A 42 -22.87 5.72 -1.51
N GLN A 43 -23.64 5.98 -0.44
CA GLN A 43 -24.17 7.31 -0.16
C GLN A 43 -23.10 8.17 0.49
N GLU A 44 -23.05 9.47 0.15
CA GLU A 44 -22.07 10.42 0.69
C GLU A 44 -21.99 10.42 2.23
N LYS A 45 -23.14 10.35 2.91
CA LYS A 45 -23.21 10.30 4.38
C LYS A 45 -22.46 9.09 4.98
N ALA A 46 -22.33 8.00 4.23
CA ALA A 46 -21.62 6.79 4.70
C ALA A 46 -20.12 7.02 4.81
N LEU A 47 -19.54 7.99 4.08
CA LEU A 47 -18.13 8.33 4.15
C LEU A 47 -17.70 8.83 5.55
N ALA A 48 -18.65 9.28 6.37
CA ALA A 48 -18.40 9.72 7.75
C ALA A 48 -18.47 8.59 8.78
N ASP A 49 -18.95 7.39 8.39
CA ASP A 49 -19.12 6.26 9.29
C ASP A 49 -17.93 5.29 9.18
N PRO A 50 -17.02 5.26 10.17
CA PRO A 50 -15.86 4.38 10.14
C PRO A 50 -16.21 2.89 10.27
N ALA A 51 -17.45 2.52 10.60
CA ALA A 51 -17.88 1.13 10.65
C ALA A 51 -18.29 0.57 9.27
N VAL A 52 -18.45 1.43 8.25
CA VAL A 52 -18.85 0.98 6.92
C VAL A 52 -17.72 0.22 6.25
N VAL A 53 -18.10 -0.95 5.72
CA VAL A 53 -17.24 -1.83 4.94
C VAL A 53 -17.69 -1.78 3.48
N VAL A 54 -16.72 -1.67 2.58
CA VAL A 54 -16.92 -1.60 1.12
C VAL A 54 -16.09 -2.68 0.43
N SER A 55 -16.41 -3.01 -0.82
CA SER A 55 -15.59 -3.90 -1.64
C SER A 55 -14.47 -3.14 -2.35
N GLY A 56 -13.43 -3.86 -2.77
CA GLY A 56 -12.40 -3.30 -3.64
C GLY A 56 -12.97 -2.84 -4.98
N ALA A 57 -14.02 -3.50 -5.48
CA ALA A 57 -14.72 -3.09 -6.70
C ALA A 57 -15.44 -1.74 -6.57
N GLN A 58 -16.04 -1.44 -5.41
CA GLN A 58 -16.66 -0.12 -5.15
C GLN A 58 -15.61 0.98 -5.12
N GLU A 59 -14.46 0.70 -4.47
CA GLU A 59 -13.32 1.61 -4.46
C GLU A 59 -12.76 1.85 -5.87
N LEU A 60 -12.61 0.78 -6.67
CA LEU A 60 -12.14 0.87 -8.05
C LEU A 60 -13.10 1.69 -8.92
N ARG A 61 -14.41 1.58 -8.72
CA ARG A 61 -15.39 2.41 -9.45
C ARG A 61 -15.21 3.90 -9.12
N LEU A 62 -14.97 4.24 -7.85
CA LEU A 62 -14.66 5.62 -7.46
C LEU A 62 -13.38 6.11 -8.16
N ILE A 63 -12.34 5.30 -8.19
CA ILE A 63 -11.08 5.62 -8.90
C ILE A 63 -11.33 5.86 -10.38
N HIS A 64 -12.15 5.03 -11.03
CA HIS A 64 -12.56 5.27 -12.41
C HIS A 64 -13.20 6.65 -12.59
N ASN A 65 -14.12 7.05 -11.70
CA ASN A 65 -14.75 8.36 -11.75
C ASN A 65 -13.72 9.50 -11.61
N LEU A 66 -12.77 9.36 -10.69
CA LEU A 66 -11.69 10.34 -10.52
C LEU A 66 -10.81 10.45 -11.76
N VAL A 67 -10.36 9.33 -12.31
CA VAL A 67 -9.47 9.32 -13.48
C VAL A 67 -10.20 9.84 -14.73
N GLU A 68 -11.48 9.51 -14.89
CA GLU A 68 -12.29 10.02 -16.00
C GLU A 68 -12.37 11.55 -16.01
N HIS A 69 -12.49 12.19 -14.85
CA HIS A 69 -12.67 13.64 -14.74
C HIS A 69 -11.36 14.41 -14.52
N LEU A 70 -10.39 13.81 -13.83
CA LEU A 70 -9.19 14.47 -13.31
C LEU A 70 -7.89 13.78 -13.75
N GLY A 71 -7.95 12.66 -14.48
CA GLY A 71 -6.77 11.89 -14.89
C GLY A 71 -5.80 12.63 -15.83
N HIS A 72 -6.20 13.80 -16.34
CA HIS A 72 -5.32 14.70 -17.09
C HIS A 72 -4.32 15.47 -16.20
N ILE A 73 -4.52 15.47 -14.88
CA ILE A 73 -3.67 16.18 -13.91
C ILE A 73 -2.45 15.30 -13.60
N PRO A 74 -1.22 15.72 -13.94
CA PRO A 74 -0.02 14.94 -13.66
C PRO A 74 0.17 14.71 -12.15
N GLY A 75 0.48 13.47 -11.76
CA GLY A 75 0.72 13.11 -10.36
C GLY A 75 -0.52 13.09 -9.47
N LEU A 76 -1.74 13.06 -10.03
CA LEU A 76 -2.96 12.95 -9.22
C LEU A 76 -2.95 11.72 -8.31
N GLY A 77 -2.38 10.60 -8.76
CA GLY A 77 -2.23 9.41 -7.92
C GLY A 77 -1.25 9.65 -6.77
N ILE A 78 -0.18 10.43 -6.98
CA ILE A 78 0.75 10.83 -5.93
C ILE A 78 0.02 11.68 -4.87
N GLU A 79 -0.82 12.64 -5.29
CA GLU A 79 -1.64 13.44 -4.37
C GLU A 79 -2.65 12.59 -3.60
N ALA A 80 -3.15 11.50 -4.20
CA ALA A 80 -3.94 10.51 -3.50
C ALA A 80 -3.10 9.80 -2.43
N GLY A 81 -1.93 9.26 -2.81
CA GLY A 81 -1.06 8.47 -1.94
C GLY A 81 -0.52 9.25 -0.73
N LYS A 82 -0.27 10.56 -0.88
CA LYS A 82 0.13 11.47 0.21
C LYS A 82 -0.87 11.53 1.38
N ARG A 83 -2.12 11.16 1.16
CA ARG A 83 -3.20 11.18 2.17
C ARG A 83 -3.26 9.91 3.01
N TYR A 84 -2.52 8.88 2.63
CA TYR A 84 -2.44 7.62 3.37
C TYR A 84 -1.34 7.73 4.39
N HIS A 85 -1.74 7.98 5.63
CA HIS A 85 -0.88 8.03 6.80
C HIS A 85 -0.87 6.67 7.48
N PHE A 86 0.13 6.38 8.33
CA PHE A 86 0.11 5.14 9.10
C PHE A 86 -1.20 5.00 9.91
N THR A 87 -1.75 6.11 10.42
CA THR A 87 -3.03 6.15 11.16
C THR A 87 -4.23 5.71 10.33
N THR A 88 -4.18 5.83 9.00
CA THR A 88 -5.23 5.38 8.08
C THR A 88 -5.43 3.86 8.14
N PHE A 89 -4.40 3.10 8.51
CA PHE A 89 -4.43 1.63 8.54
C PHE A 89 -4.81 1.03 9.91
N GLY A 90 -5.21 1.87 10.88
CA GLY A 90 -5.67 1.41 12.19
C GLY A 90 -4.65 0.53 12.92
N ALA A 91 -5.06 -0.69 13.30
CA ALA A 91 -4.20 -1.64 14.00
C ALA A 91 -2.92 -1.99 13.21
N LEU A 92 -3.00 -2.12 11.88
CA LEU A 92 -1.83 -2.35 11.05
C LEU A 92 -0.87 -1.16 11.10
N GLY A 93 -1.41 0.06 11.06
CA GLY A 93 -0.64 1.28 11.23
C GLY A 93 0.13 1.33 12.55
N LEU A 94 -0.52 0.91 13.63
CA LEU A 94 0.11 0.82 14.95
C LEU A 94 1.23 -0.24 14.99
N ALA A 95 1.00 -1.41 14.38
CA ALA A 95 2.04 -2.45 14.27
C ALA A 95 3.25 -1.96 13.46
N ILE A 96 3.01 -1.24 12.37
CA ILE A 96 4.04 -0.62 11.53
C ILE A 96 4.90 0.36 12.35
N VAL A 97 4.28 1.31 13.07
CA VAL A 97 5.04 2.34 13.82
C VAL A 97 5.75 1.79 15.06
N CYS A 98 5.20 0.74 15.68
CA CYS A 98 5.82 0.09 16.84
C CYS A 98 6.87 -0.96 16.47
N SER A 99 7.09 -1.22 15.17
CA SER A 99 8.09 -2.18 14.70
C SER A 99 9.52 -1.76 15.09
N PRO A 100 10.45 -2.72 15.27
CA PRO A 100 11.83 -2.39 15.66
C PRO A 100 12.59 -1.61 14.57
N ASN A 101 12.32 -1.90 13.30
CA ASN A 101 12.91 -1.22 12.14
C ASN A 101 11.92 -1.28 10.95
N MET A 102 12.22 -0.55 9.87
CA MET A 102 11.33 -0.48 8.71
C MET A 102 11.26 -1.81 7.94
N LEU A 103 12.32 -2.62 7.96
CA LEU A 103 12.27 -3.95 7.32
C LEU A 103 11.24 -4.85 8.01
N SER A 104 11.20 -4.85 9.34
CA SER A 104 10.16 -5.54 10.11
C SER A 104 8.77 -4.93 9.90
N ALA A 105 8.67 -3.61 9.75
CA ALA A 105 7.40 -2.97 9.42
C ALA A 105 6.88 -3.39 8.03
N LEU A 106 7.78 -3.52 7.04
CA LEU A 106 7.45 -4.01 5.71
C LEU A 106 7.01 -5.48 5.75
N ASP A 107 7.67 -6.34 6.52
CA ASP A 107 7.24 -7.74 6.76
C ASP A 107 5.80 -7.81 7.28
N ILE A 108 5.52 -7.07 8.37
CA ILE A 108 4.19 -7.00 8.98
C ILE A 108 3.15 -6.50 7.96
N SER A 109 3.49 -5.48 7.19
CA SER A 109 2.63 -4.95 6.13
C SER A 109 2.30 -5.99 5.07
N MET A 110 3.28 -6.81 4.66
CA MET A 110 3.05 -7.90 3.70
C MET A 110 2.22 -9.04 4.30
N ARG A 111 2.42 -9.37 5.58
CA ARG A 111 1.65 -10.41 6.30
C ARG A 111 0.17 -10.05 6.43
N TYR A 112 -0.11 -8.77 6.67
CA TYR A 112 -1.46 -8.23 6.86
C TYR A 112 -1.89 -7.35 5.68
N PHE A 113 -1.40 -7.62 4.48
CA PHE A 113 -1.59 -6.76 3.30
C PHE A 113 -3.07 -6.50 2.96
N HIS A 114 -3.94 -7.47 3.25
CA HIS A 114 -5.40 -7.35 3.09
C HIS A 114 -6.07 -6.34 4.03
N LEU A 115 -5.36 -5.81 5.04
CA LEU A 115 -5.83 -4.70 5.88
C LEU A 115 -5.44 -3.33 5.30
N THR A 116 -4.69 -3.31 4.18
CA THR A 116 -4.39 -2.09 3.42
C THR A 116 -5.49 -1.78 2.40
N PHE A 117 -5.31 -0.67 1.67
CA PHE A 117 -6.20 -0.25 0.58
C PHE A 117 -5.53 -0.42 -0.80
N ALA A 118 -4.36 -1.06 -0.86
CA ALA A 118 -3.63 -1.26 -2.10
C ALA A 118 -4.46 -2.12 -3.08
N LEU A 119 -4.38 -1.75 -4.36
CA LEU A 119 -5.05 -2.46 -5.45
C LEU A 119 -4.02 -3.16 -6.35
N THR A 120 -2.78 -2.67 -6.37
CA THR A 120 -1.64 -3.42 -6.89
C THR A 120 -1.25 -4.55 -5.94
N HIS A 121 -0.71 -5.63 -6.50
CA HIS A 121 -0.16 -6.73 -5.70
C HIS A 121 1.34 -6.51 -5.49
N PHE A 122 1.75 -6.38 -4.23
CA PHE A 122 3.14 -6.16 -3.87
C PHE A 122 3.88 -7.49 -3.78
N ARG A 123 5.02 -7.59 -4.46
CA ARG A 123 6.03 -8.64 -4.26
C ARG A 123 7.31 -8.01 -3.76
N VAL A 124 7.89 -8.61 -2.73
CA VAL A 124 9.11 -8.11 -2.09
C VAL A 124 10.22 -9.13 -2.28
N GLU A 125 11.35 -8.70 -2.82
CA GLU A 125 12.52 -9.53 -3.10
C GLU A 125 13.78 -8.89 -2.51
N GLU A 126 14.61 -9.66 -1.79
CA GLU A 126 15.91 -9.20 -1.29
C GLU A 126 16.97 -9.46 -2.37
N THR A 127 17.68 -8.41 -2.78
CA THR A 127 18.77 -8.48 -3.76
C THR A 127 20.02 -7.83 -3.18
N GLY A 128 20.86 -8.61 -2.50
CA GLY A 128 22.10 -8.13 -1.92
C GLY A 128 21.87 -7.08 -0.82
N SER A 129 22.19 -5.82 -1.09
CA SER A 129 21.96 -4.68 -0.17
C SER A 129 20.66 -3.93 -0.44
N GLU A 130 19.80 -4.46 -1.31
CA GLU A 130 18.57 -3.80 -1.74
C GLU A 130 17.34 -4.66 -1.43
N ILE A 131 16.21 -4.00 -1.14
CA ILE A 131 14.88 -4.60 -1.17
C ILE A 131 14.15 -4.07 -2.40
N HIS A 132 13.67 -4.98 -3.24
CA HIS A 132 12.93 -4.70 -4.45
C HIS A 132 11.44 -4.92 -4.16
N VAL A 133 10.64 -3.86 -4.25
CA VAL A 133 9.18 -3.92 -4.09
C VAL A 133 8.54 -3.76 -5.47
N VAL A 134 8.13 -4.88 -6.05
CA VAL A 134 7.43 -4.93 -7.34
C VAL A 134 5.93 -4.72 -7.10
N MET A 135 5.34 -3.78 -7.83
CA MET A 135 3.92 -3.44 -7.76
C MET A 135 3.22 -3.93 -9.03
N ASP A 136 2.62 -5.13 -8.94
CA ASP A 136 1.95 -5.77 -10.06
C ASP A 136 0.53 -5.21 -10.25
N ASP A 137 0.31 -4.60 -11.40
CA ASP A 137 -0.95 -3.97 -11.82
C ASP A 137 -1.70 -4.77 -12.90
N SER A 138 -1.24 -5.99 -13.22
CA SER A 138 -1.78 -6.81 -14.31
C SER A 138 -3.26 -7.17 -14.13
N GLY A 139 -3.72 -7.24 -12.87
CA GLY A 139 -5.11 -7.47 -12.50
C GLY A 139 -6.02 -6.23 -12.54
N LEU A 140 -5.50 -5.06 -12.93
CA LEU A 140 -6.23 -3.79 -12.95
C LEU A 140 -6.60 -3.37 -14.38
N PRO A 141 -7.72 -2.64 -14.57
CA PRO A 141 -8.06 -2.03 -15.86
C PRO A 141 -7.02 -0.99 -16.27
N GLU A 142 -6.60 -1.04 -17.54
CA GLU A 142 -5.54 -0.18 -18.09
C GLU A 142 -5.77 1.31 -17.82
N ALA A 143 -7.02 1.77 -17.97
CA ALA A 143 -7.40 3.17 -17.80
C ALA A 143 -7.06 3.78 -16.42
N VAL A 144 -6.88 2.97 -15.37
CA VAL A 144 -6.62 3.45 -14.00
C VAL A 144 -5.26 3.00 -13.45
N ARG A 145 -4.46 2.25 -14.21
CA ARG A 145 -3.21 1.66 -13.72
C ARG A 145 -2.21 2.71 -13.23
N SER A 146 -1.96 3.74 -14.01
CA SER A 146 -1.00 4.79 -13.66
C SER A 146 -1.36 5.47 -12.33
N PHE A 147 -2.63 5.88 -12.19
CA PHE A 147 -3.14 6.49 -10.96
C PHE A 147 -2.99 5.55 -9.75
N ILE A 148 -3.35 4.28 -9.89
CA ILE A 148 -3.28 3.31 -8.79
C ILE A 148 -1.83 3.02 -8.41
N VAL A 149 -0.93 2.83 -9.37
CA VAL A 149 0.51 2.61 -9.13
C VAL A 149 1.12 3.84 -8.44
N GLU A 150 0.81 5.04 -8.91
CA GLU A 150 1.21 6.28 -8.25
C GLU A 150 0.70 6.35 -6.80
N ARG A 151 -0.59 6.06 -6.58
CA ARG A 151 -1.20 6.09 -5.25
C ARG A 151 -0.56 5.09 -4.30
N ASP A 152 -0.45 3.83 -4.71
CA ASP A 152 0.05 2.75 -3.86
C ASP A 152 1.55 2.94 -3.55
N SER A 153 2.36 3.33 -4.55
CA SER A 153 3.77 3.66 -4.34
C SER A 153 3.96 4.92 -3.49
N ALA A 154 3.13 5.95 -3.69
CA ALA A 154 3.22 7.16 -2.89
C ALA A 154 2.77 6.93 -1.44
N ALA A 155 1.76 6.09 -1.19
CA ALA A 155 1.38 5.68 0.16
C ALA A 155 2.52 4.94 0.87
N LEU A 156 3.20 4.00 0.18
CA LEU A 156 4.38 3.31 0.72
C LEU A 156 5.47 4.30 1.16
N ILE A 157 5.80 5.26 0.30
CA ILE A 157 6.83 6.27 0.58
C ILE A 157 6.38 7.29 1.64
N ASN A 158 5.09 7.63 1.68
CA ASN A 158 4.54 8.55 2.66
C ASN A 158 4.63 7.94 4.07
N VAL A 159 4.13 6.72 4.25
CA VAL A 159 4.24 5.97 5.51
C VAL A 159 5.70 5.83 5.91
N GLN A 160 6.59 5.51 4.97
CA GLN A 160 8.02 5.43 5.27
C GLN A 160 8.57 6.73 5.89
N ARG A 161 8.19 7.88 5.35
CA ARG A 161 8.65 9.19 5.82
C ARG A 161 8.12 9.56 7.20
N GLU A 162 6.91 9.14 7.53
CA GLU A 162 6.34 9.36 8.86
C GLU A 162 7.10 8.60 9.95
N LEU A 163 7.58 7.40 9.61
CA LEU A 163 8.31 6.54 10.52
C LEU A 163 9.78 6.96 10.66
N TYR A 164 10.40 7.43 9.56
CA TYR A 164 11.81 7.78 9.56
C TYR A 164 12.14 8.87 8.51
N SER A 165 11.86 10.12 8.85
CA SER A 165 11.97 11.27 7.92
C SER A 165 13.40 11.68 7.56
N SER A 166 14.39 11.27 8.35
CA SER A 166 15.78 11.76 8.27
C SER A 166 16.63 11.10 7.18
N ARG A 167 16.18 9.99 6.57
CA ARG A 167 16.94 9.29 5.53
C ARG A 167 16.03 8.82 4.38
N PRO A 168 16.31 9.21 3.12
CA PRO A 168 15.59 8.67 1.98
C PRO A 168 15.94 7.19 1.83
N VAL A 169 14.92 6.31 1.89
CA VAL A 169 15.11 4.88 1.68
C VAL A 169 15.09 4.50 0.20
N LEU A 170 14.40 5.30 -0.62
CA LEU A 170 14.13 5.00 -2.01
C LEU A 170 15.37 5.33 -2.85
N MET A 171 15.99 4.29 -3.41
CA MET A 171 17.17 4.40 -4.27
C MET A 171 16.80 4.48 -5.75
N GLY A 172 15.68 3.88 -6.15
CA GLY A 172 15.24 3.84 -7.53
C GLY A 172 13.74 3.58 -7.62
N LEU A 173 13.12 4.11 -8.68
CA LEU A 173 11.71 3.89 -8.99
C LEU A 173 11.57 3.67 -10.50
N GLN A 174 11.01 2.52 -10.87
CA GLN A 174 10.62 2.19 -12.23
C GLN A 174 9.10 2.21 -12.33
N LEU A 175 8.59 2.77 -13.40
CA LEU A 175 7.17 2.91 -13.69
C LEU A 175 6.91 2.38 -15.10
N SER A 176 5.90 1.54 -15.23
CA SER A 176 5.59 0.86 -16.50
C SER A 176 4.85 1.75 -17.50
N TYR A 177 4.15 2.77 -17.01
CA TYR A 177 3.43 3.70 -17.85
C TYR A 177 4.40 4.69 -18.55
N PRO A 178 4.00 5.28 -19.70
CA PRO A 178 4.83 6.24 -20.42
C PRO A 178 5.14 7.49 -19.61
N GLU A 179 6.26 8.13 -19.88
CA GLU A 179 6.63 9.38 -19.22
C GLU A 179 5.56 10.46 -19.45
N PRO A 180 5.00 11.08 -18.38
CA PRO A 180 4.02 12.15 -18.54
C PRO A 180 4.70 13.43 -19.05
N PRO A 181 3.94 14.36 -19.66
CA PRO A 181 4.49 15.64 -20.14
C PRO A 181 5.17 16.49 -19.05
N ASP A 182 4.72 16.35 -17.80
CA ASP A 182 5.30 16.97 -16.63
C ASP A 182 5.54 15.92 -15.54
N VAL A 183 6.79 15.81 -15.10
CA VAL A 183 7.26 14.88 -14.07
C VAL A 183 7.63 15.60 -12.76
N SER A 184 7.37 16.91 -12.67
CA SER A 184 7.76 17.73 -11.52
C SER A 184 7.15 17.21 -10.22
N ALA A 185 5.89 16.74 -10.27
CA ALA A 185 5.22 16.14 -9.12
C ALA A 185 5.92 14.86 -8.65
N HIS A 186 6.36 14.00 -9.59
CA HIS A 186 7.11 12.78 -9.29
C HIS A 186 8.46 13.10 -8.67
N GLU A 187 9.24 13.98 -9.27
CA GLU A 187 10.57 14.35 -8.76
C GLU A 187 10.49 15.02 -7.38
N ALA A 188 9.57 15.97 -7.22
CA ALA A 188 9.35 16.66 -5.95
C ALA A 188 8.91 15.68 -4.85
N PHE A 189 7.98 14.77 -5.16
CA PHE A 189 7.52 13.82 -4.19
C PHE A 189 8.54 12.72 -3.91
N TYR A 190 9.04 11.97 -4.90
CA TYR A 190 9.93 10.83 -4.66
C TYR A 190 11.37 11.23 -4.32
N ARG A 191 11.76 12.49 -4.55
CA ARG A 191 13.13 13.02 -4.39
C ARG A 191 14.16 12.32 -5.30
N ILE A 192 13.67 11.62 -6.32
CA ILE A 192 14.43 11.01 -7.41
C ILE A 192 13.59 11.14 -8.68
N ARG A 193 14.24 11.09 -9.85
CA ARG A 193 13.54 10.97 -11.13
C ARG A 193 13.22 9.49 -11.39
N PRO A 194 11.94 9.10 -11.51
CA PRO A 194 11.60 7.73 -11.91
C PRO A 194 12.04 7.44 -13.35
N VAL A 195 12.24 6.16 -13.65
CA VAL A 195 12.42 5.67 -15.02
C VAL A 195 11.07 5.17 -15.53
N PHE A 196 10.56 5.79 -16.58
CA PHE A 196 9.24 5.49 -17.16
C PHE A 196 9.32 4.51 -18.33
N GLY A 197 8.18 3.96 -18.76
CA GLY A 197 8.10 3.00 -19.86
C GLY A 197 8.80 1.66 -19.60
N CYS A 198 8.97 1.29 -18.33
CA CYS A 198 9.62 0.04 -17.94
C CYS A 198 8.71 -1.19 -18.12
N ALA A 199 9.29 -2.39 -18.06
CA ALA A 199 8.51 -3.63 -18.14
C ALA A 199 7.66 -3.90 -16.87
N SER A 200 8.01 -3.28 -15.74
CA SER A 200 7.35 -3.47 -14.45
C SER A 200 7.42 -2.20 -13.59
N ASN A 201 6.50 -2.07 -12.63
CA ASN A 201 6.58 -1.06 -11.58
C ASN A 201 7.43 -1.60 -10.41
N LEU A 202 8.51 -0.92 -10.05
CA LEU A 202 9.49 -1.41 -9.05
C LEU A 202 10.05 -0.25 -8.23
N ALA A 203 9.96 -0.35 -6.90
CA ALA A 203 10.69 0.50 -5.98
C ALA A 203 11.91 -0.25 -5.42
N VAL A 204 13.08 0.37 -5.48
CA VAL A 204 14.33 -0.17 -4.92
C VAL A 204 14.65 0.58 -3.63
N LEU A 205 14.78 -0.16 -2.53
CA LEU A 205 14.93 0.37 -1.18
C LEU A 205 16.28 -0.06 -0.58
N ASP A 206 16.97 0.84 0.11
CA ASP A 206 18.24 0.55 0.79
C ASP A 206 18.04 -0.29 2.07
N VAL A 207 18.62 -1.49 2.12
CA VAL A 207 18.52 -2.38 3.31
C VAL A 207 19.14 -1.73 4.54
N ALA A 208 20.25 -1.01 4.40
CA ALA A 208 20.94 -0.42 5.54
C ALA A 208 20.07 0.63 6.24
N THR A 209 19.35 1.45 5.47
CA THR A 209 18.37 2.41 5.96
C THR A 209 17.14 1.72 6.53
N LEU A 210 16.64 0.65 5.90
CA LEU A 210 15.50 -0.11 6.40
C LEU A 210 15.76 -0.78 7.77
N MET A 211 17.00 -1.15 8.05
CA MET A 211 17.42 -1.78 9.30
C MET A 211 17.68 -0.79 10.45
N ALA A 212 17.62 0.52 10.19
CA ALA A 212 17.76 1.52 11.24
C ALA A 212 16.60 1.40 12.26
N PRO A 213 16.89 1.54 13.57
CA PRO A 213 15.87 1.42 14.59
C PRO A 213 14.83 2.54 14.48
N LEU A 214 13.54 2.18 14.56
CA LEU A 214 12.46 3.17 14.57
C LEU A 214 12.38 3.88 15.93
N PRO A 215 12.14 5.21 15.96
CA PRO A 215 12.04 5.97 17.20
C PRO A 215 10.90 5.51 18.12
N GLN A 216 9.81 5.01 17.53
CA GLN A 216 8.60 4.57 18.23
C GLN A 216 8.57 3.05 18.47
N ALA A 217 9.68 2.34 18.22
CA ALA A 217 9.79 0.91 18.43
C ALA A 217 9.33 0.51 19.84
N ASN A 218 8.37 -0.41 19.94
CA ASN A 218 7.81 -0.87 21.19
C ASN A 218 7.24 -2.28 21.03
N GLU A 219 7.94 -3.27 21.59
CA GLU A 219 7.61 -4.70 21.45
C GLU A 219 6.22 -5.05 22.02
N LEU A 220 5.85 -4.49 23.18
CA LEU A 220 4.56 -4.78 23.80
C LEU A 220 3.40 -4.19 23.00
N ALA A 221 3.55 -2.96 22.52
CA ALA A 221 2.55 -2.30 21.68
C ALA A 221 2.43 -3.00 20.31
N LEU A 222 3.54 -3.42 19.72
CA LEU A 222 3.57 -4.23 18.50
C LEU A 222 2.78 -5.53 18.68
N GLY A 223 3.04 -6.29 19.75
CA GLY A 223 2.33 -7.55 20.01
C GLY A 223 0.82 -7.37 20.16
N ALA A 224 0.39 -6.30 20.85
CA ALA A 224 -1.03 -5.96 20.99
C ALA A 224 -1.66 -5.54 19.65
N ALA A 225 -0.96 -4.75 18.84
CA ALA A 225 -1.42 -4.32 17.52
C ALA A 225 -1.54 -5.49 16.53
N GLU A 226 -0.59 -6.43 16.55
CA GLU A 226 -0.66 -7.65 15.74
C GLU A 226 -1.85 -8.55 16.13
N GLU A 227 -2.19 -8.62 17.41
CA GLU A 227 -3.39 -9.35 17.86
C GLU A 227 -4.67 -8.72 17.31
N GLN A 228 -4.75 -7.39 17.31
CA GLN A 228 -5.86 -6.67 16.68
C GLN A 228 -5.90 -6.90 15.15
N CYS A 229 -4.74 -6.91 14.49
CA CYS A 229 -4.65 -7.24 13.06
C CYS A 229 -5.22 -8.64 12.78
N ARG A 230 -4.90 -9.64 13.62
CA ARG A 230 -5.46 -11.00 13.51
C ARG A 230 -6.99 -11.00 13.65
N HIS A 231 -7.53 -10.26 14.61
CA HIS A 231 -8.98 -10.14 14.79
C HIS A 231 -9.66 -9.51 13.55
N CYS A 232 -9.12 -8.41 13.01
CA CYS A 232 -9.64 -7.79 11.79
C CYS A 232 -9.54 -8.73 10.57
N SER A 233 -8.46 -9.52 10.48
CA SER A 233 -8.22 -10.46 9.37
C SER A 233 -9.29 -11.56 9.31
N ILE A 234 -9.77 -12.01 10.47
CA ILE A 234 -10.83 -13.02 10.58
C ILE A 234 -12.17 -12.45 10.09
N ILE A 235 -12.44 -11.16 10.36
CA ILE A 235 -13.68 -10.49 9.98
C ILE A 235 -13.72 -10.17 8.47
N THR A 236 -12.54 -9.97 7.85
CA THR A 236 -12.42 -9.48 6.47
C THR A 236 -12.02 -10.56 5.44
N SER A 237 -11.61 -11.76 5.86
CA SER A 237 -11.20 -12.83 4.93
C SER A 237 -12.35 -13.68 4.38
N PRO A 238 -12.35 -13.97 3.06
CA PRO A 238 -12.86 -15.22 2.52
C PRO A 238 -11.83 -16.34 2.81
N GLU A 239 -12.26 -17.42 3.46
CA GLU A 239 -11.39 -18.56 3.83
C GLU A 239 -10.54 -19.11 2.65
N ALA A 240 -9.35 -19.61 3.01
CA ALA A 240 -8.46 -20.53 2.27
C ALA A 240 -7.45 -20.00 1.21
N GLY A 241 -7.53 -18.77 0.70
CA GLY A 241 -6.62 -18.32 -0.39
C GLY A 241 -5.32 -17.64 0.03
N LEU A 242 -5.31 -16.94 1.17
CA LEU A 242 -4.28 -15.93 1.48
C LEU A 242 -3.00 -16.53 2.11
N ARG A 243 -3.08 -17.62 2.87
CA ARG A 243 -1.92 -18.25 3.52
C ARG A 243 -0.87 -18.79 2.54
N GLN A 244 -1.26 -19.22 1.34
CA GLN A 244 -0.36 -19.83 0.37
C GLN A 244 0.31 -18.82 -0.57
N LEU A 245 -0.25 -17.62 -0.72
CA LEU A 245 0.28 -16.53 -1.55
C LEU A 245 1.37 -15.71 -0.82
N TYR A 246 1.18 -15.40 0.46
CA TYR A 246 2.15 -14.58 1.23
C TYR A 246 3.20 -15.42 1.99
N GLY A 247 3.03 -16.74 2.11
CA GLY A 247 3.96 -17.64 2.80
C GLY A 247 5.29 -17.89 2.07
N ASN A 248 5.39 -17.55 0.78
CA ASN A 248 6.58 -17.82 -0.04
C ASN A 248 7.52 -16.62 -0.20
N ILE A 249 7.19 -15.45 0.36
CA ILE A 249 8.01 -14.23 0.27
C ILE A 249 9.36 -14.38 1.03
N TRP A 250 9.45 -15.34 1.97
CA TRP A 250 10.57 -15.46 2.92
C TRP A 250 11.67 -16.47 2.56
N ARG A 251 11.63 -17.13 1.39
CA ARG A 251 12.58 -18.22 1.08
C ARG A 251 14.00 -17.78 0.72
N VAL A 252 14.27 -16.50 0.53
CA VAL A 252 15.57 -16.01 0.02
C VAL A 252 16.20 -14.92 0.89
N MET A 253 15.83 -14.80 2.17
CA MET A 253 16.60 -13.95 3.08
C MET A 253 17.90 -14.61 3.50
N SER A 254 18.99 -13.86 3.41
CA SER A 254 20.30 -14.26 3.93
C SER A 254 20.26 -14.48 5.46
N PRO A 255 21.12 -15.35 6.04
CA PRO A 255 21.15 -15.60 7.48
C PRO A 255 21.36 -14.36 8.35
N ARG A 256 21.87 -13.26 7.78
CA ARG A 256 22.13 -11.99 8.49
C ARG A 256 20.84 -11.33 9.02
N CYS A 257 19.69 -11.53 8.39
CA CYS A 257 18.40 -11.02 8.87
C CYS A 257 17.65 -11.98 9.80
N ARG A 258 18.05 -13.25 9.90
CA ARG A 258 17.39 -14.26 10.76
C ARG A 258 17.74 -14.14 12.25
N ILE A 259 18.70 -13.29 12.61
CA ILE A 259 19.25 -13.23 13.97
C ILE A 259 18.24 -12.69 15.00
N TRP A 260 17.11 -12.09 14.57
CA TRP A 260 16.14 -11.48 15.49
C TRP A 260 14.90 -12.33 15.82
N THR A 261 14.71 -13.50 15.19
CA THR A 261 13.59 -14.41 15.55
C THR A 261 13.92 -15.39 16.68
N ALA A 262 15.10 -15.29 17.31
CA ALA A 262 15.56 -16.27 18.30
C ALA A 262 16.08 -15.63 19.58
N SER A 263 15.17 -15.10 20.41
CA SER A 263 15.43 -14.94 21.84
C SER A 263 14.15 -15.14 22.67
N ARG A 264 13.68 -16.39 22.69
CA ARG A 264 13.05 -16.98 23.88
C ARG A 264 13.54 -18.42 24.04
N PRO A 265 14.42 -18.73 25.00
CA PRO A 265 14.43 -20.05 25.58
C PRO A 265 13.19 -20.17 26.46
N LEU A 266 12.27 -21.07 26.08
CA LEU A 266 11.32 -21.63 27.03
C LEU A 266 12.14 -22.48 28.02
N SER A 267 12.39 -21.94 29.21
CA SER A 267 12.85 -22.73 30.35
C SER A 267 11.65 -23.11 31.20
N ALA A 268 11.41 -24.43 31.22
CA ALA A 268 10.78 -25.30 32.21
C ALA A 268 9.50 -24.84 32.92
#